data_AF-A0A433VM21-F1
#
_entry.id   AF-A0A433VM21-F1
#
_cell.length_a   1.000
_cell.length_b   1.000
_cell.length_c   1.000
_cell.angle_alpha   90.00
_cell.angle_beta   90.00
_cell.angle_gamma   90.00
#
_symmetry.space_group_name_H-M   'P 1'
#
loop_
_entity.id
_entity.type
_entity.pdbx_description
1 polymer ?
#
loop_
_entity_poly.entity_id
_entity_poly.type
_entity_poly.pdbx_seq_one_letter_code
_entity_poly.pdbx_strand_id
1 'polypeptide(L)'
;MSFKSPQYQLSNLRPVLTLVAIAWLLGSLGLSWLVNSVLIIVGLLLVAPAIAFFGFQWWLSRSLVADKCPVCQFEFTGLNNTQLECPNCGEGLSVENSHFHRITPAGTIDVTAVEVPTKLLEE
;
A
#
# COMPACT_ATOMS: atom_id res chain seq x y z
N MET A 1 51.43 -2.35 65.40
CA MET A 1 50.44 -2.84 64.42
C MET A 1 50.84 -2.29 63.06
N SER A 2 51.30 -3.14 62.15
CA SER A 2 51.83 -2.73 60.84
C SER A 2 50.67 -2.46 59.88
N PHE A 3 50.50 -1.21 59.48
CA PHE A 3 49.51 -0.80 58.47
C PHE A 3 49.98 -1.28 57.10
N LYS A 4 49.51 -2.46 56.66
CA LYS A 4 49.67 -2.90 55.28
C LYS A 4 48.95 -1.92 54.36
N SER A 5 49.73 -1.34 53.46
CA SER A 5 49.40 -0.21 52.60
C SER A 5 48.24 -0.53 51.62
N PRO A 6 47.24 0.36 51.48
CA PRO A 6 46.07 0.18 50.61
C PRO A 6 46.38 0.19 49.10
N GLN A 7 47.63 0.38 48.71
CA GLN A 7 48.04 0.49 47.31
C GLN A 7 47.92 -0.81 46.52
N TYR A 8 48.07 -1.97 47.18
CA TYR A 8 47.97 -3.28 46.52
C TYR A 8 46.53 -3.71 46.20
N GLN A 9 45.54 -3.15 46.90
CA GLN A 9 44.12 -3.43 46.60
C GLN A 9 43.63 -2.57 45.43
N LEU A 10 44.07 -1.31 45.33
CA LEU A 10 43.66 -0.41 44.24
C LEU A 10 44.18 -0.85 42.86
N SER A 11 45.37 -1.44 42.78
CA SER A 11 45.99 -1.90 41.52
C SER A 11 45.25 -3.10 40.90
N ASN A 12 44.75 -4.02 41.72
CA ASN A 12 43.93 -5.15 41.25
C ASN A 12 42.45 -4.80 41.06
N LEU A 13 41.94 -3.78 41.78
CA LEU A 13 40.56 -3.30 41.63
C LEU A 13 40.33 -2.47 40.36
N ARG A 14 41.33 -1.68 39.93
CA ARG A 14 41.26 -0.86 38.71
C ARG A 14 40.82 -1.63 37.45
N PRO A 15 41.44 -2.75 37.06
CA PRO A 15 41.06 -3.48 35.84
C PRO A 15 39.64 -4.06 35.94
N VAL A 16 39.24 -4.54 37.12
CA VAL A 16 37.88 -5.04 37.37
C VAL A 16 36.86 -3.90 37.28
N LEU A 17 37.15 -2.75 37.89
CA LEU A 17 36.29 -1.56 37.80
C LEU A 17 36.16 -1.06 36.36
N THR A 18 37.23 -1.07 35.58
CA THR A 18 37.15 -0.68 34.16
C THR A 18 36.34 -1.68 33.34
N LEU A 19 36.48 -2.99 33.59
CA LEU A 19 35.67 -4.01 32.91
C LEU A 19 34.19 -3.88 33.24
N VAL A 20 33.85 -3.67 34.51
CA VAL A 20 32.46 -3.44 34.94
C VAL A 20 31.93 -2.13 34.34
N ALA A 21 32.71 -1.06 34.33
CA ALA A 21 32.31 0.21 33.71
C ALA A 21 32.10 0.08 32.19
N ILE A 22 32.97 -0.65 31.49
CA ILE A 22 32.83 -0.92 30.05
C ILE A 22 31.63 -1.82 29.78
N ALA A 23 31.44 -2.90 30.54
CA ALA A 23 30.28 -3.77 30.41
C ALA A 23 28.98 -3.03 30.71
N TRP A 24 28.99 -2.13 31.69
CA TRP A 24 27.85 -1.30 32.03
C TRP A 24 27.54 -0.26 30.96
N LEU A 25 28.58 0.37 30.38
CA LEU A 25 28.43 1.28 29.24
C LEU A 25 27.89 0.53 28.01
N LEU A 26 28.50 -0.61 27.64
CA LEU A 26 28.03 -1.45 26.54
C LEU A 26 26.61 -1.97 26.78
N GLY A 27 26.28 -2.33 28.02
CA GLY A 27 24.93 -2.70 28.43
C GLY A 27 23.95 -1.55 28.25
N SER A 28 24.26 -0.35 28.73
CA SER A 28 23.40 0.82 28.59
C SER A 28 23.21 1.26 27.13
N LEU A 29 24.27 1.19 26.32
CA LEU A 29 24.27 1.57 24.91
C LEU A 29 23.56 0.52 24.06
N GLY A 30 23.81 -0.77 24.30
CA GLY A 30 23.22 -1.89 23.57
C GLY A 30 21.76 -2.14 23.94
N LEU A 31 21.39 -1.98 25.21
CA LEU A 31 20.01 -2.17 25.67
C LEU A 31 19.09 -1.07 25.12
N SER A 32 19.59 0.17 24.99
CA SER A 32 18.82 1.24 24.36
C SER A 32 18.49 0.93 22.91
N TRP A 33 19.44 0.36 22.15
CA TRP A 33 19.19 -0.04 20.75
C TRP A 33 18.17 -1.19 20.67
N LEU A 34 18.30 -2.19 21.54
CA LEU A 34 17.41 -3.34 21.58
C LEU A 34 15.97 -2.94 21.92
N VAL A 35 15.79 -2.14 22.98
CA VAL A 35 14.48 -1.67 23.44
C VAL A 35 13.82 -0.80 22.37
N ASN A 36 14.57 0.09 21.73
CA ASN A 36 14.02 0.98 20.72
C ASN A 36 13.60 0.21 19.46
N SER A 37 14.39 -0.79 19.04
CA SER A 37 14.04 -1.66 17.90
C SER A 37 12.78 -2.50 18.19
N VAL A 38 12.69 -3.09 19.40
CA VAL A 38 11.49 -3.83 19.82
C VAL A 38 10.27 -2.90 19.89
N LEU A 39 10.41 -1.69 20.43
CA LEU A 39 9.33 -0.69 20.43
C LEU A 39 8.87 -0.32 19.02
N ILE A 40 9.79 -0.14 18.07
CA ILE A 40 9.45 0.14 16.66
C ILE A 40 8.71 -1.05 16.05
N ILE A 41 9.17 -2.28 16.28
CA ILE A 41 8.50 -3.48 15.75
C ILE A 41 7.09 -3.62 16.34
N VAL A 42 6.94 -3.43 17.65
CA VAL A 42 5.62 -3.51 18.31
C VAL A 42 4.71 -2.38 17.83
N GLY A 43 5.23 -1.16 17.72
CA GLY A 43 4.50 -0.02 17.16
C GLY A 43 4.06 -0.28 15.72
N LEU A 44 4.97 -0.78 14.87
CA LEU A 44 4.67 -1.19 13.51
C LEU A 44 3.63 -2.31 13.50
N LEU A 45 3.72 -3.31 14.37
CA LEU A 45 2.77 -4.42 14.41
C LEU A 45 1.35 -3.96 14.77
N LEU A 46 1.22 -2.91 15.59
CA LEU A 46 -0.07 -2.30 15.92
C LEU A 46 -0.57 -1.33 14.84
N VAL A 47 0.34 -0.57 14.21
CA VAL A 47 -0.01 0.46 13.23
C VAL A 47 -0.18 -0.12 11.82
N ALA A 48 0.60 -1.13 11.45
CA ALA A 48 0.56 -1.80 10.16
C ALA A 48 -0.84 -2.31 9.78
N PRO A 49 -1.61 -3.01 10.65
CA PRO A 49 -2.95 -3.44 10.28
C PRO A 49 -3.90 -2.26 10.04
N ALA A 50 -3.76 -1.16 10.79
CA ALA A 50 -4.56 0.04 10.57
C ALA A 50 -4.21 0.69 9.21
N ILE A 51 -2.92 0.91 8.93
CA ILE A 51 -2.48 1.46 7.64
C ILE A 51 -2.87 0.54 6.49
N ALA A 52 -2.73 -0.77 6.65
CA ALA A 52 -3.13 -1.74 5.64
C ALA A 52 -4.62 -1.63 5.34
N PHE A 53 -5.47 -1.56 6.37
CA PHE A 53 -6.92 -1.41 6.19
C PHE A 53 -7.29 -0.10 5.51
N PHE A 54 -6.79 1.04 6.02
CA PHE A 54 -7.09 2.35 5.44
C PHE A 54 -6.50 2.52 4.03
N GLY A 55 -5.28 2.04 3.81
CA GLY A 55 -4.62 2.07 2.51
C GLY A 55 -5.32 1.19 1.50
N PHE A 56 -5.74 -0.02 1.89
CA PHE A 56 -6.51 -0.91 1.04
C PHE A 56 -7.89 -0.33 0.71
N GLN A 57 -8.58 0.24 1.69
CA GLN A 57 -9.87 0.90 1.47
C GLN A 57 -9.76 2.12 0.55
N TRP A 58 -8.74 2.95 0.75
CA TRP A 58 -8.46 4.10 -0.11
C TRP A 58 -8.11 3.66 -1.53
N TRP A 59 -7.25 2.65 -1.67
CA TRP A 59 -6.87 2.08 -2.96
C TRP A 59 -8.09 1.49 -3.70
N LEU A 60 -8.93 0.71 -3.00
CA LEU A 60 -10.19 0.21 -3.54
C LEU A 60 -11.08 1.36 -4.00
N SER A 61 -11.32 2.38 -3.17
CA SER A 61 -12.17 3.51 -3.57
C SER A 61 -11.65 4.28 -4.78
N ARG A 62 -10.32 4.28 -4.99
CA ARG A 62 -9.71 4.92 -6.16
C ARG A 62 -9.71 4.04 -7.41
N SER A 63 -9.72 2.72 -7.21
CA SER A 63 -9.70 1.71 -8.27
C SER A 63 -11.11 1.23 -8.66
N LEU A 64 -12.11 1.41 -7.80
CA LEU A 64 -13.52 1.07 -8.08
C LEU A 64 -14.13 2.17 -8.95
N VAL A 65 -14.40 1.82 -10.20
CA VAL A 65 -15.11 2.67 -11.14
C VAL A 65 -16.57 2.20 -11.13
N ALA A 66 -17.48 3.08 -10.73
CA ALA A 66 -18.92 2.87 -10.85
C ALA A 66 -19.39 3.62 -12.09
N ASP A 67 -19.72 2.90 -13.15
CA ASP A 67 -20.24 3.49 -14.38
C ASP A 67 -21.42 2.63 -14.90
N LYS A 68 -22.14 3.10 -15.93
CA LYS A 68 -23.26 2.37 -16.54
C LYS A 68 -22.77 1.54 -17.72
N CYS A 69 -23.26 0.31 -17.84
CA CYS A 69 -23.03 -0.47 -19.04
C CYS A 69 -23.65 0.25 -20.25
N PRO A 70 -22.88 0.64 -21.29
CA PRO A 70 -23.42 1.39 -22.43
C PRO A 70 -24.43 0.60 -23.27
N VAL A 71 -24.45 -0.72 -23.12
CA VAL A 71 -25.32 -1.65 -23.86
C VAL A 71 -26.66 -1.89 -23.13
N CYS A 72 -26.63 -2.13 -21.82
CA CYS A 72 -27.82 -2.52 -21.05
C CYS A 72 -28.22 -1.52 -19.95
N GLN A 73 -27.49 -0.41 -19.79
CA GLN A 73 -27.70 0.64 -18.78
C GLN A 73 -27.66 0.13 -17.33
N PHE A 74 -27.16 -1.09 -17.10
CA PHE A 74 -26.99 -1.65 -15.77
C PHE A 74 -25.79 -0.98 -15.07
N GLU A 75 -26.02 -0.40 -13.89
CA GLU A 75 -24.95 0.16 -13.05
C GLU A 75 -24.21 -0.96 -12.33
N PHE A 76 -22.91 -1.06 -12.55
CA PHE A 76 -22.07 -2.01 -11.83
C PHE A 76 -20.70 -1.41 -11.54
N THR A 77 -20.16 -1.76 -10.39
CA THR A 77 -18.81 -1.37 -9.99
C THR A 77 -17.79 -2.35 -10.55
N GLY A 78 -16.87 -1.84 -11.37
CA GLY A 78 -15.75 -2.58 -11.93
C GLY A 78 -14.42 -2.12 -11.33
N LEU A 79 -13.42 -3.01 -11.29
CA LEU A 79 -12.05 -2.59 -11.00
C LEU A 79 -11.48 -1.91 -12.24
N ASN A 80 -10.89 -0.73 -12.05
CA ASN A 80 -10.22 0.03 -13.08
C ASN A 80 -9.07 -0.79 -13.69
N ASN A 81 -8.88 -0.71 -15.00
CA ASN A 81 -7.85 -1.43 -15.74
C ASN A 81 -7.99 -2.97 -15.71
N THR A 82 -9.21 -3.46 -15.52
CA THR A 82 -9.55 -4.89 -15.65
C THR A 82 -10.57 -5.10 -16.75
N GLN A 83 -10.48 -6.23 -17.45
CA GLN A 83 -11.52 -6.69 -18.36
C GLN A 83 -12.57 -7.42 -17.54
N LEU A 84 -13.81 -7.01 -17.68
CA LEU A 84 -14.92 -7.53 -16.88
C LEU A 84 -16.11 -7.80 -17.78
N GLU A 85 -16.72 -8.95 -17.54
CA GLU A 85 -17.92 -9.39 -18.26
C GLU A 85 -19.14 -8.84 -17.53
N CYS A 86 -19.99 -8.10 -18.23
CA CYS A 86 -21.18 -7.54 -17.60
C CYS A 86 -22.08 -8.68 -17.08
N PRO A 87 -22.48 -8.67 -15.79
CA PRO A 87 -23.28 -9.75 -15.21
C PRO A 87 -24.71 -9.83 -15.78
N ASN A 88 -25.17 -8.78 -16.47
CA ASN A 88 -26.51 -8.70 -17.03
C ASN A 88 -26.56 -9.05 -18.53
N CYS A 89 -25.56 -8.68 -19.32
CA CYS A 89 -25.54 -8.92 -20.78
C CYS A 89 -24.45 -9.88 -21.27
N GLY A 90 -23.50 -10.28 -20.41
CA GLY A 90 -22.43 -11.22 -20.75
C GLY A 90 -21.41 -10.66 -21.75
N GLU A 91 -21.37 -9.35 -21.94
CA GLU A 91 -20.46 -8.71 -22.90
C GLU A 91 -19.16 -8.27 -22.22
N GLY A 92 -18.02 -8.59 -22.86
CA GLY A 92 -16.69 -8.24 -22.37
C GLY A 92 -16.42 -6.74 -22.54
N LEU A 93 -16.28 -6.04 -21.42
CA LEU A 93 -16.02 -4.61 -21.37
C LEU A 93 -14.64 -4.38 -20.75
N SER A 94 -13.87 -3.44 -21.31
CA SER A 94 -12.62 -2.97 -20.72
C SER A 94 -12.90 -1.68 -19.95
N VAL A 95 -12.49 -1.62 -18.69
CA VAL A 95 -12.56 -0.38 -17.89
C VAL A 95 -11.29 0.42 -18.11
N GLU A 96 -11.39 1.50 -18.86
CA GLU A 96 -10.27 2.41 -19.10
C GLU A 96 -10.70 3.84 -18.79
N ASN A 97 -9.88 4.59 -18.04
CA ASN A 97 -10.16 5.97 -17.65
C ASN A 97 -11.54 6.20 -17.00
N SER A 98 -11.91 5.34 -16.04
CA SER A 98 -13.19 5.43 -15.33
C SER A 98 -14.45 5.32 -16.19
N HIS A 99 -14.32 4.77 -17.40
CA HIS A 99 -15.46 4.51 -18.29
C HIS A 99 -15.44 3.09 -18.85
N PHE A 100 -16.63 2.52 -19.04
CA PHE A 100 -16.79 1.21 -19.69
C PHE A 100 -16.68 1.36 -21.21
N HIS A 101 -15.61 0.83 -21.79
CA HIS A 101 -15.42 0.77 -23.24
C HIS A 101 -15.61 -0.67 -23.74
N ARG A 102 -16.20 -0.83 -24.93
CA ARG A 102 -16.26 -2.14 -25.59
C ARG A 102 -14.86 -2.56 -26.00
N ILE A 103 -14.56 -3.86 -25.87
CA ILE A 103 -13.36 -4.46 -26.45
C ILE A 103 -13.58 -4.54 -27.96
N THR A 104 -13.30 -3.45 -28.67
CA THR A 104 -13.22 -3.47 -30.13
C THR A 104 -11.87 -4.05 -30.55
N PRO A 105 -11.83 -5.12 -31.36
CA PRO A 105 -10.60 -5.56 -32.00
C PRO A 105 -9.96 -4.40 -32.77
N ALA A 106 -8.63 -4.30 -32.75
CA ALA A 106 -7.91 -3.28 -33.52
C ALA A 106 -8.26 -3.41 -35.02
N GLY A 107 -9.11 -2.52 -35.52
CA GLY A 107 -9.53 -2.50 -36.93
C GLY A 107 -10.98 -2.11 -37.22
N THR A 108 -11.86 -1.98 -36.23
CA THR A 108 -13.27 -1.57 -36.46
C THR A 108 -13.46 -0.09 -36.14
N ILE A 109 -13.75 0.71 -37.16
CA ILE A 109 -14.12 2.13 -37.01
C ILE A 109 -15.62 2.18 -36.70
N ASP A 110 -15.99 2.79 -35.58
CA ASP A 110 -17.38 3.09 -35.25
C ASP A 110 -17.91 4.15 -36.24
N VAL A 111 -18.76 3.72 -37.18
CA VAL A 111 -19.44 4.62 -38.11
C VAL A 111 -20.77 5.02 -37.50
N THR A 112 -20.86 6.26 -36.99
CA THR A 112 -22.13 6.86 -36.59
C THR A 112 -22.91 7.20 -37.86
N ALA A 113 -23.93 6.41 -38.19
CA ALA A 113 -24.83 6.71 -39.30
C ALA A 113 -25.65 7.96 -38.97
N VAL A 114 -25.35 9.07 -39.65
CA VAL A 114 -26.20 10.26 -39.64
C VAL A 114 -27.20 10.12 -40.78
N GLU A 115 -28.48 9.98 -40.46
CA GLU A 115 -29.55 9.99 -41.45
C GLU A 115 -29.63 11.39 -42.08
N VAL A 116 -29.23 11.50 -43.35
CA VAL A 116 -29.38 12.74 -44.12
C VAL A 116 -30.80 12.76 -44.69
N PRO A 117 -31.66 13.73 -44.32
CA PRO A 117 -32.99 13.83 -44.89
C PRO A 117 -32.89 14.17 -46.39
N THR A 118 -33.30 13.23 -47.23
CA THR A 118 -33.47 13.45 -48.68
C THR A 118 -34.64 14.40 -48.88
N LYS A 119 -34.35 15.63 -49.33
CA LYS A 119 -35.37 16.52 -49.87
C LYS A 119 -35.96 15.85 -51.12
N LEU A 120 -37.19 15.36 -51.02
CA LEU A 120 -38.00 15.02 -52.17
C LEU A 120 -38.18 16.30 -52.98
N LEU A 121 -37.59 16.34 -54.18
CA LEU A 121 -37.86 17.36 -55.17
C LEU A 121 -39.24 17.06 -55.73
N GLU A 122 -40.25 17.77 -55.23
CA GLU A 122 -41.58 17.84 -55.84
C GLU A 122 -41.47 18.60 -57.18
N GLU A 123 -42.09 18.00 -58.19
CA GLU A 123 -42.10 18.32 -59.62
C GLU A 123 -42.95 19.55 -60.01
#